data_AF-A0A1B9G2P3-F1
#
_entry.id   AF-A0A1B9G2P3-F1
#
_cell.length_a   1.000
_cell.length_b   1.000
_cell.length_c   1.000
_cell.angle_alpha   90.00
_cell.angle_beta   90.00
_cell.angle_gamma   90.00
#
_symmetry.space_group_name_H-M   'P 1'
#
loop_
_entity.id
_entity.type
_entity.pdbx_description
1 polymer ?
#
loop_
_entity_poly.entity_id
_entity_poly.type
_entity_poly.pdbx_seq_one_letter_code
_entity_poly.pdbx_strand_id
1 'polypeptide(L)'
;MPIKRENPSNSDGEDDLKPLIETPTKKSKKTAPTTSPNKERRPWTESEELALKEAIHAIVKRNLWNEVKGNSELVKRGADGVVALWNALYKKM
;
A
#
# COMPACT_ATOMS: atom_id res chain seq x y z
N MET A 1 -48.10 -37.39 0.19
CA MET A 1 -47.15 -36.43 0.79
C MET A 1 -45.73 -36.98 0.66
N PRO A 2 -44.74 -36.21 0.18
CA PRO A 2 -43.35 -36.66 0.14
C PRO A 2 -42.36 -35.72 0.86
N ILE A 3 -41.49 -36.29 1.70
CA ILE A 3 -40.08 -35.91 1.94
C ILE A 3 -39.46 -37.22 2.48
N LYS A 4 -38.60 -38.03 1.84
CA LYS A 4 -37.45 -37.90 0.93
C LYS A 4 -36.23 -37.21 1.55
N ARG A 5 -35.33 -38.02 2.13
CA ARG A 5 -33.87 -37.83 1.99
C ARG A 5 -33.16 -39.16 2.23
N GLU A 6 -32.55 -39.66 1.16
CA GLU A 6 -31.67 -40.83 1.12
C GLU A 6 -30.24 -40.32 0.92
N ASN A 7 -29.30 -40.96 1.62
CA ASN A 7 -27.84 -40.86 1.55
C ASN A 7 -27.32 -41.57 0.27
N PRO A 8 -26.01 -41.79 -0.01
CA PRO A 8 -24.74 -41.10 0.33
C PRO A 8 -23.83 -40.92 -0.93
N SER A 9 -22.55 -40.58 -0.68
CA SER A 9 -21.34 -40.97 -1.46
C SER A 9 -20.68 -39.82 -2.24
N ASN A 10 -19.58 -39.20 -1.78
CA ASN A 10 -18.24 -39.71 -1.43
C ASN A 10 -17.37 -39.96 -2.68
N SER A 11 -16.28 -39.20 -2.82
CA SER A 11 -15.05 -39.53 -3.55
C SER A 11 -13.97 -38.58 -2.99
N ASP A 12 -13.06 -38.97 -2.09
CA ASP A 12 -12.00 -39.99 -2.27
C ASP A 12 -11.04 -39.53 -3.40
N GLY A 13 -9.75 -39.25 -3.20
CA GLY A 13 -8.87 -39.51 -2.06
C GLY A 13 -7.41 -39.19 -2.46
N GLU A 14 -6.51 -39.46 -1.50
CA GLU A 14 -5.13 -39.95 -1.63
C GLU A 14 -4.17 -39.33 -2.69
N ASP A 15 -3.10 -38.64 -2.30
CA ASP A 15 -1.77 -39.17 -1.91
C ASP A 15 -0.81 -39.46 -3.09
N ASP A 16 0.48 -39.34 -2.78
CA ASP A 16 1.64 -39.94 -3.44
C ASP A 16 2.40 -39.20 -4.57
N LEU A 17 3.64 -38.88 -4.19
CA LEU A 17 4.77 -38.31 -4.91
C LEU A 17 5.37 -39.30 -5.92
N LYS A 18 5.63 -38.91 -7.19
CA LYS A 18 6.72 -39.52 -8.00
C LYS A 18 7.47 -38.51 -8.89
N PRO A 19 8.80 -38.66 -9.07
CA PRO A 19 9.69 -37.69 -9.72
C PRO A 19 10.06 -38.04 -11.19
N LEU A 20 10.52 -36.98 -11.89
CA LEU A 20 11.54 -36.90 -12.96
C LEU A 20 11.51 -37.94 -14.10
N ILE A 21 11.04 -37.51 -15.29
CA ILE A 21 11.52 -38.02 -16.58
C ILE A 21 11.72 -36.82 -17.53
N GLU A 22 12.99 -36.59 -17.90
CA GLU A 22 13.39 -35.71 -19.00
C GLU A 22 13.12 -36.39 -20.35
N THR A 23 12.57 -35.68 -21.33
CA THR A 23 12.98 -35.77 -22.75
C THR A 23 12.39 -34.61 -23.59
N PRO A 24 13.02 -34.27 -24.74
CA PRO A 24 13.00 -32.91 -25.30
C PRO A 24 12.22 -32.79 -26.62
N THR A 25 11.46 -31.71 -26.79
CA THR A 25 11.00 -31.29 -28.13
C THR A 25 11.06 -29.78 -28.30
N LYS A 26 12.04 -29.36 -29.12
CA LYS A 26 12.07 -28.06 -29.81
C LYS A 26 10.73 -27.80 -30.51
N LYS A 27 10.13 -26.62 -30.28
CA LYS A 27 9.73 -25.66 -31.33
C LYS A 27 9.05 -24.41 -30.74
N SER A 28 9.75 -23.29 -30.92
CA SER A 28 9.21 -22.02 -31.42
C SER A 28 7.97 -21.41 -30.74
N LYS A 29 8.21 -20.41 -29.89
CA LYS A 29 7.87 -19.02 -30.26
C LYS A 29 8.61 -18.06 -29.34
N LYS A 30 9.35 -17.13 -29.96
CA LYS A 30 9.74 -15.88 -29.32
C LYS A 30 8.45 -15.18 -28.89
N THR A 31 7.99 -15.38 -27.67
CA THR A 31 7.15 -14.37 -27.04
C THR A 31 8.12 -13.35 -26.50
N ALA A 32 8.26 -12.27 -27.27
CA ALA A 32 8.91 -11.05 -26.81
C ALA A 32 8.50 -10.79 -25.35
N PRO A 33 9.42 -10.34 -24.47
CA PRO A 33 8.95 -9.71 -23.25
C PRO A 33 8.03 -8.59 -23.73
N THR A 34 6.74 -8.71 -23.41
CA THR A 34 5.77 -7.65 -23.62
C THR A 34 6.34 -6.48 -22.85
N THR A 35 7.03 -5.58 -23.54
CA THR A 35 7.40 -4.27 -23.02
C THR A 35 6.08 -3.58 -22.82
N SER A 36 5.44 -3.86 -21.68
CA SER A 36 4.40 -3.02 -21.14
C SER A 36 4.98 -1.61 -21.21
N PRO A 37 4.34 -0.67 -21.93
CA PRO A 37 4.83 0.69 -21.96
C PRO A 37 4.96 1.09 -20.51
N ASN A 38 6.21 1.34 -20.11
CA ASN A 38 6.54 1.80 -18.78
C ASN A 38 5.64 3.01 -18.58
N LYS A 39 4.59 2.88 -17.75
CA LYS A 39 3.61 3.94 -17.57
C LYS A 39 4.41 5.13 -17.07
N GLU A 40 4.69 6.07 -17.95
CA GLU A 40 5.38 7.31 -17.61
C GLU A 40 4.58 7.89 -16.46
N ARG A 41 5.24 8.07 -15.31
CA ARG A 41 4.57 8.60 -14.12
C ARG A 41 4.04 9.96 -14.52
N ARG A 42 2.72 10.12 -14.42
CA ARG A 42 2.06 11.36 -14.76
C ARG A 42 2.72 12.50 -13.96
N PRO A 43 3.06 13.63 -14.59
CA PRO A 43 3.58 14.77 -13.86
C PRO A 43 2.52 15.26 -12.86
N TRP A 44 2.96 15.70 -11.69
CA TRP A 44 2.08 16.28 -10.69
C TRP A 44 1.49 17.59 -11.20
N THR A 45 0.20 17.78 -10.97
CA THR A 45 -0.47 19.05 -11.21
C THR A 45 -0.41 19.94 -9.97
N GLU A 46 -0.43 21.25 -10.16
CA GLU A 46 -0.41 22.23 -9.05
C GLU A 46 -1.55 22.00 -8.06
N SER A 47 -2.73 21.57 -8.54
CA SER A 47 -3.87 21.25 -7.68
C SER A 47 -3.64 20.00 -6.82
N GLU A 48 -2.97 18.97 -7.37
CA GLU A 48 -2.61 17.78 -6.60
C GLU A 48 -1.54 18.10 -5.56
N GLU A 49 -0.56 18.93 -5.90
CA GLU A 49 0.46 19.37 -4.96
C GLU A 49 -0.12 20.22 -3.82
N LEU A 50 -1.07 21.11 -4.12
CA LEU A 50 -1.76 21.92 -3.12
C LEU A 50 -2.58 21.03 -2.18
N ALA A 51 -3.36 20.10 -2.73
CA ALA A 51 -4.14 19.16 -1.92
C ALA A 51 -3.24 18.29 -1.03
N LEU A 52 -2.08 17.86 -1.54
CA LEU A 52 -1.10 17.11 -0.77
C LEU A 52 -0.49 17.97 0.36
N LYS A 53 -0.11 19.22 0.07
CA LYS A 53 0.41 20.16 1.07
C LYS A 53 -0.59 20.37 2.20
N GLU A 54 -1.87 20.58 1.89
CA GLU A 54 -2.93 20.74 2.89
C GLU A 54 -3.16 19.47 3.71
N ALA A 55 -3.17 18.30 3.07
CA ALA A 55 -3.31 17.03 3.76
C ALA A 55 -2.16 16.80 4.76
N ILE A 56 -0.92 17.09 4.36
CA ILE A 56 0.25 17.02 5.26
C ILE A 56 0.09 18.02 6.40
N HIS A 57 -0.31 19.26 6.12
CA HIS A 57 -0.52 20.29 7.14
C HIS A 57 -1.51 19.84 8.23
N ALA A 58 -2.62 19.23 7.82
CA ALA A 58 -3.64 18.72 8.73
C ALA A 58 -3.13 17.55 9.58
N ILE A 59 -2.37 16.62 8.99
CA ILE A 59 -1.79 15.48 9.72
C ILE A 59 -0.79 15.97 10.76
N VAL A 60 0.12 16.86 10.36
CA VAL A 60 1.14 17.40 11.26
C VAL A 60 0.48 18.11 12.42
N LYS A 61 -0.49 19.00 12.19
CA LYS A 61 -1.20 19.70 13.28
C LYS A 61 -1.79 18.76 14.33
N ARG A 62 -2.33 17.60 13.93
CA ARG A 62 -2.94 16.64 14.87
C ARG A 62 -1.91 15.88 15.72
N ASN A 63 -0.77 15.52 15.13
CA ASN A 63 0.20 14.63 15.79
C ASN A 63 1.46 15.32 16.29
N LEU A 64 1.74 16.56 15.86
CA LEU A 64 3.00 17.26 16.15
C LEU A 64 3.32 17.31 17.65
N TRP A 65 2.34 17.66 18.47
CA TRP A 65 2.55 17.74 19.92
C TRP A 65 2.90 16.37 20.54
N ASN A 66 2.30 15.28 20.06
CA ASN A 66 2.57 13.95 20.58
C ASN A 66 4.01 13.50 20.32
N GLU A 67 4.58 13.91 19.20
CA GLU A 67 5.97 13.60 18.83
C GLU A 67 6.98 14.50 19.56
N VAL A 68 6.67 15.80 19.70
CA VAL A 68 7.65 16.78 20.23
C VAL A 68 7.66 16.93 21.75
N LYS A 69 6.66 16.40 22.46
CA LYS A 69 6.57 16.50 23.93
C LYS A 69 7.68 15.76 24.68
N GLY A 70 8.47 14.93 24.00
CA GLY A 70 9.68 14.31 24.56
C GLY A 70 10.92 15.21 24.51
N ASN A 71 10.87 16.29 23.73
CA ASN A 71 12.02 17.19 23.55
C ASN A 71 11.98 18.33 24.58
N SER A 72 13.02 18.41 25.41
CA SER A 72 13.13 19.37 26.51
C SER A 72 13.12 20.83 26.08
N GLU A 73 13.49 21.15 24.84
CA GLU A 73 13.44 22.52 24.31
C GLU A 73 12.05 22.91 23.82
N LEU A 74 11.37 21.99 23.13
CA LEU A 74 10.05 22.22 22.54
C LEU A 74 8.95 22.20 23.61
N VAL A 75 9.11 21.40 24.67
CA VAL A 75 8.19 21.36 25.80
C VAL A 75 8.11 22.71 26.52
N LYS A 76 9.21 23.46 26.62
CA LYS A 76 9.22 24.81 27.23
C LYS A 76 8.32 25.80 26.50
N ARG A 77 8.06 25.58 25.21
CA ARG A 77 7.17 26.40 24.38
C ARG A 77 5.71 25.97 24.46
N GLY A 78 5.43 24.76 24.96
CA GLY A 78 4.09 24.18 25.02
C GLY A 78 3.53 23.78 23.65
N ALA A 79 2.37 23.12 23.67
CA ALA A 79 1.69 22.64 22.46
C ALA A 79 1.38 23.79 21.48
N ASP A 80 0.83 24.89 22.00
CA ASP A 80 0.43 26.05 21.18
C ASP A 80 1.63 26.73 20.52
N GLY A 81 2.74 26.87 21.24
CA GLY A 81 3.97 27.46 20.70
C GLY A 81 4.56 26.64 19.56
N VAL A 82 4.49 25.31 19.67
CA VAL A 82 4.98 24.40 18.62
C VAL A 82 4.05 24.41 17.40
N VAL A 83 2.73 24.44 17.61
CA VAL A 83 1.75 24.58 16.50
C VAL A 83 1.90 25.93 15.80
N ALA A 84 2.12 27.02 16.54
CA ALA A 84 2.36 28.35 15.98
C ALA A 84 3.66 28.39 15.15
N LEU A 85 4.74 27.77 15.63
CA LEU A 85 6.00 27.64 14.90
C LEU A 85 5.80 26.87 13.59
N TRP A 86 5.07 25.75 13.62
CA TRP A 86 4.75 24.99 12.41
C TRP A 86 3.94 25.80 11.40
N ASN A 87 2.92 26.54 11.85
CA ASN A 87 2.13 27.40 10.96
C ASN A 87 2.98 28.49 10.29
N ALA A 88 3.93 29.07 11.02
CA ALA A 88 4.85 30.06 10.48
C ALA A 88 5.81 29.46 9.42
N LEU A 89 6.26 28.22 9.63
CA LEU A 89 7.08 27.49 8.66
C LEU A 89 6.29 27.11 7.41
N TYR A 90 5.06 26.61 7.58
CA TYR A 90 4.19 26.24 6.48
C TYR A 90 3.87 27.44 5.57
N LYS A 91 3.66 28.63 6.15
CA LYS A 91 3.39 29.86 5.38
C LYS A 91 4.60 30.35 4.56
N LYS A 92 5.82 29.88 4.88
CA LYS A 92 7.04 30.22 4.13
C LYS A 92 7.33 29.24 2.97
N MET A 93 6.68 28.08 2.94
CA MET A 93 6.77 27.10 1.83
C MET A 93 5.81 27.43 0.68
#